data_AF-A0A9P1EFR2-F1
#
_entry.id   AF-A0A9P1EFR2-F1
#
_cell.length_a   1.000
_cell.length_b   1.000
_cell.length_c   1.000
_cell.angle_alpha   90.00
_cell.angle_beta   90.00
_cell.angle_gamma   90.00
#
_symmetry.space_group_name_H-M   'P 1'
#
loop_
_entity.id
_entity.type
_entity.pdbx_description
1 polymer ?
#
loop_
_entity_poly.entity_id
_entity_poly.type
_entity_poly.pdbx_seq_one_letter_code
_entity_poly.pdbx_strand_id
1 'polypeptide(L)'
;MLSHFLQQKDQNILEAVSLIKSTKEKFQDLRESGWEELLEDVSKFCVKNKIDILNMEDTTHRSRRVRHPVTNYHHFRADIFYQVIDQVNLEMENRFSESNTDLLACLACLDPKDKFSNFCESKLFSLAELYSSDFSAVEQMELKEQLQVWI
;
A
#
# COMPACT_ATOMS: atom_id res chain seq x y z
N MET A 1 -1.30 -1.13 12.49
CA MET A 1 -2.58 -1.82 12.17
C MET A 1 -2.34 -2.89 11.12
N LEU A 2 -1.87 -2.55 9.90
CA LEU A 2 -1.54 -3.54 8.86
C LEU A 2 -0.52 -4.60 9.28
N SER A 3 0.58 -4.23 9.96
CA SER A 3 1.58 -5.19 10.44
C SER A 3 1.11 -6.12 11.56
N HIS A 4 0.05 -5.77 12.29
CA HIS A 4 -0.50 -6.60 13.38
C HIS A 4 -1.65 -7.49 12.89
N PHE A 5 -2.45 -6.95 11.95
CA PHE A 5 -3.02 -7.76 10.86
C PHE A 5 -1.85 -8.43 10.10
N LEU A 6 -1.97 -9.20 9.02
CA LEU A 6 -0.85 -9.97 8.41
C LEU A 6 -0.10 -11.00 9.32
N GLN A 7 0.08 -10.78 10.63
CA GLN A 7 0.78 -11.67 11.58
C GLN A 7 -0.16 -12.66 12.28
N GLN A 8 -1.48 -12.43 12.28
CA GLN A 8 -2.43 -13.39 12.87
C GLN A 8 -2.76 -14.50 11.86
N LYS A 9 -2.91 -15.73 12.35
CA LYS A 9 -3.06 -16.93 11.52
C LYS A 9 -4.49 -17.19 11.02
N ASP A 10 -5.50 -16.56 11.61
CA ASP A 10 -6.92 -16.82 11.33
C ASP A 10 -7.56 -15.75 10.40
N GLN A 11 -6.76 -15.10 9.57
CA GLN A 11 -7.17 -13.89 8.87
C GLN A 11 -8.02 -14.14 7.63
N ASN A 12 -9.03 -13.29 7.47
CA ASN A 12 -9.78 -13.15 6.23
C ASN A 12 -8.89 -12.45 5.19
N ILE A 13 -8.54 -13.17 4.12
CA ILE A 13 -7.69 -12.66 3.04
C ILE A 13 -8.27 -11.37 2.43
N LEU A 14 -9.60 -11.25 2.32
CA LEU A 14 -10.24 -10.05 1.77
C LEU A 14 -10.04 -8.83 2.67
N GLU A 15 -10.06 -9.02 3.99
CA GLU A 15 -9.81 -7.95 4.95
C GLU A 15 -8.34 -7.51 4.89
N ALA A 16 -7.40 -8.46 4.75
CA ALA A 16 -5.99 -8.14 4.55
C ALA A 16 -5.76 -7.31 3.28
N VAL A 17 -6.34 -7.73 2.15
CA VAL A 17 -6.25 -7.01 0.87
C VAL A 17 -6.86 -5.61 0.97
N SER A 18 -8.01 -5.47 1.63
CA SER A 18 -8.65 -4.17 1.88
C SER A 18 -7.75 -3.24 2.71
N LEU A 19 -7.11 -3.76 3.76
CA LEU A 19 -6.19 -2.99 4.60
C LEU A 19 -4.93 -2.57 3.84
N ILE A 20 -4.40 -3.41 2.95
CA ILE A 20 -3.26 -3.05 2.09
C ILE A 20 -3.64 -1.86 1.22
N LYS A 21 -4.80 -1.93 0.53
CA LYS A 21 -5.29 -0.85 -0.34
C LYS A 21 -5.48 0.46 0.43
N SER A 22 -6.21 0.41 1.55
CA SER A 22 -6.44 1.59 2.39
C SER A 22 -5.12 2.18 2.94
N THR A 23 -4.13 1.34 3.23
CA THR A 23 -2.83 1.80 3.69
C THR A 23 -2.06 2.51 2.57
N LYS A 24 -2.08 1.99 1.33
CA LYS A 24 -1.47 2.66 0.17
C LYS A 24 -2.11 4.02 -0.09
N GLU A 25 -3.44 4.10 -0.06
CA GLU A 25 -4.19 5.36 -0.22
C GLU A 25 -3.77 6.40 0.83
N LYS A 26 -3.68 6.00 2.11
CA LYS A 26 -3.24 6.91 3.18
C LYS A 26 -1.82 7.45 2.99
N PHE A 27 -0.88 6.64 2.49
CA PHE A 27 0.46 7.13 2.20
C PHE A 27 0.47 8.12 1.04
N GLN A 28 -0.38 7.90 0.02
CA GLN A 28 -0.55 8.86 -1.06
C GLN A 28 -1.15 10.18 -0.56
N ASP A 29 -2.20 10.14 0.24
CA ASP A 29 -2.82 11.33 0.83
C ASP A 29 -1.82 12.11 1.71
N LEU A 30 -1.04 11.39 2.52
CA LEU A 30 0.01 11.95 3.35
C LEU A 30 1.06 12.67 2.49
N ARG A 31 1.43 12.09 1.35
CA ARG A 31 2.37 12.69 0.41
C ARG A 31 1.85 14.00 -0.18
N GLU A 32 0.59 14.02 -0.60
CA GLU A 32 0.00 15.13 -1.35
C GLU A 32 -0.35 16.32 -0.44
N SER A 33 -0.84 16.03 0.77
CA SER A 33 -1.43 17.04 1.64
C SER A 33 -0.95 17.01 3.10
N GLY A 34 -0.28 15.94 3.52
CA GLY A 34 0.07 15.72 4.93
C GLY A 34 1.29 16.50 5.45
N TRP A 35 2.03 17.20 4.58
CA TRP A 35 3.23 17.92 4.99
C TRP A 35 2.95 19.03 6.01
N GLU A 36 1.95 19.88 5.76
CA GLU A 36 1.70 21.04 6.62
C GLU A 36 1.17 20.61 8.00
N GLU A 37 0.31 19.59 8.05
CA GLU A 37 -0.17 19.01 9.31
C GLU A 37 0.98 18.40 10.12
N LEU A 38 1.85 17.62 9.47
CA LEU A 38 3.03 17.05 10.13
C LEU A 38 3.96 18.14 10.67
N LEU A 39 4.20 19.19 9.89
CA LEU A 39 5.05 20.31 10.30
C LEU A 39 4.45 21.04 11.51
N GLU A 40 3.13 21.25 11.53
CA GLU A 40 2.43 21.84 12.67
C GLU A 40 2.58 20.97 13.93
N ASP A 41 2.38 19.66 13.81
CA ASP A 41 2.48 18.72 14.93
C ASP A 41 3.90 18.61 15.48
N VAL A 42 4.90 18.56 14.60
CA VAL A 42 6.32 18.59 15.00
C VAL A 42 6.64 19.91 15.70
N SER A 43 6.12 21.04 15.20
CA SER A 43 6.30 22.36 15.83
C SER A 43 5.69 22.39 17.23
N LYS A 44 4.44 21.91 17.39
CA LYS A 44 3.78 21.77 18.70
C LYS A 44 4.58 20.91 19.66
N PHE A 45 5.10 19.78 19.17
CA PHE A 45 5.96 18.89 19.95
C PHE A 45 7.24 19.60 20.40
N CYS A 46 7.92 20.33 19.51
CA CYS A 46 9.12 21.08 19.84
C CYS A 46 8.85 22.14 20.92
N VAL A 47 7.79 22.96 20.76
CA VAL A 47 7.39 23.95 21.77
C VAL A 47 7.12 23.29 23.12
N LYS A 48 6.34 22.21 23.13
CA LYS A 48 6.00 21.47 24.36
C LYS A 48 7.24 20.96 25.09
N ASN A 49 8.27 20.56 24.36
CA ASN A 49 9.50 19.99 24.90
C ASN A 49 10.64 21.01 25.02
N LYS A 50 10.40 22.31 24.76
CA LYS A 50 11.41 23.38 24.77
C LYS A 50 12.59 23.09 23.83
N ILE A 51 12.30 22.51 22.67
CA ILE A 51 13.25 22.30 21.59
C ILE A 51 13.16 23.51 20.66
N ASP A 52 14.28 24.15 20.39
CA ASP A 52 14.34 25.29 19.48
C ASP A 52 13.93 24.88 18.06
N ILE A 53 12.99 25.61 17.48
CA ILE A 53 12.51 25.37 16.13
C ILE A 53 13.47 26.04 15.14
N LEU A 54 13.96 25.25 14.19
CA LEU A 54 14.77 25.74 13.07
C LEU A 54 13.95 26.69 12.18
N ASN A 55 14.57 27.80 11.76
CA ASN A 55 13.97 28.67 10.75
C ASN A 55 13.90 27.94 9.40
N MET A 56 12.70 27.81 8.84
CA MET A 56 12.48 27.08 7.59
C MET A 56 12.96 27.82 6.34
N GLU A 57 13.08 29.15 6.41
CA GLU A 57 13.63 29.99 5.34
C GLU A 57 15.16 30.01 5.31
N ASP A 58 15.80 29.63 6.43
CA ASP A 58 17.25 29.57 6.50
C ASP A 58 17.81 28.48 5.59
N THR A 59 19.02 28.73 5.09
CA THR A 59 19.76 27.75 4.31
C THR A 59 20.28 26.63 5.21
N THR A 60 20.21 25.38 4.72
CA THR A 60 20.72 24.25 5.51
C THR A 60 22.20 24.44 5.83
N HIS A 61 22.63 23.97 7.00
CA HIS A 61 24.04 24.04 7.40
C HIS A 61 24.96 23.32 6.40
N ARG A 62 24.45 22.31 5.67
CA ARG A 62 25.18 21.59 4.61
C ARG A 62 25.32 22.43 3.34
N SER A 63 24.30 23.23 3.02
CA SER A 63 24.24 24.07 1.82
C SER A 63 25.16 25.29 1.84
N ARG A 64 25.64 25.75 3.00
CA ARG A 64 26.56 26.90 3.10
C ARG A 64 27.88 26.72 2.34
N ARG A 65 28.21 25.50 1.93
CA ARG A 65 29.42 25.14 1.14
C ARG A 65 29.11 24.80 -0.32
N VAL A 66 27.85 24.93 -0.75
CA VAL A 66 27.36 24.46 -2.05
C VAL A 66 26.92 25.64 -2.92
N ARG A 67 27.11 25.51 -4.24
CA ARG A 67 26.84 26.56 -5.24
C ARG A 67 25.38 27.02 -5.31
N HIS A 68 24.45 26.17 -4.88
CA HIS A 68 23.01 26.44 -4.80
C HIS A 68 22.52 26.09 -3.40
N PRO A 69 22.31 27.09 -2.53
CA PRO A 69 21.87 26.82 -1.18
C PRO A 69 20.41 26.38 -1.16
N VAL A 70 20.11 25.30 -0.43
CA VAL A 70 18.77 24.74 -0.24
C VAL A 70 18.23 25.24 1.11
N THR A 71 16.95 25.60 1.16
CA THR A 71 16.29 26.00 2.42
C THR A 71 16.01 24.79 3.30
N ASN A 72 15.91 25.00 4.60
CA ASN A 72 15.51 23.95 5.54
C ASN A 72 14.13 23.38 5.15
N TYR A 73 13.18 24.23 4.72
CA TYR A 73 11.88 23.78 4.23
C TYR A 73 12.00 22.77 3.08
N HIS A 74 12.75 23.11 2.03
CA HIS A 74 12.93 22.21 0.89
C HIS A 74 13.61 20.92 1.31
N HIS A 75 14.64 21.02 2.15
CA HIS A 75 15.38 19.85 2.60
C HIS A 75 14.48 18.85 3.35
N PHE A 76 13.71 19.31 4.33
CA PHE A 76 12.85 18.41 5.08
C PHE A 76 11.65 17.92 4.26
N ARG A 77 11.05 18.77 3.42
CA ARG A 77 9.88 18.39 2.62
C ARG A 77 10.25 17.48 1.45
N ALA A 78 11.17 17.92 0.60
CA ALA A 78 11.48 17.24 -0.66
C ALA A 78 12.51 16.12 -0.48
N ASP A 79 13.58 16.36 0.28
CA ASP A 79 14.70 15.41 0.37
C ASP A 79 14.48 14.34 1.45
N ILE A 80 13.59 14.60 2.42
CA ILE A 80 13.33 13.67 3.52
C ILE A 80 11.89 13.15 3.45
N PHE A 81 10.89 14.01 3.63
CA PHE A 81 9.50 13.58 3.76
C PHE A 81 8.99 12.86 2.52
N TYR A 82 9.11 13.45 1.33
CA TYR A 82 8.73 12.78 0.09
C TYR A 82 9.55 11.53 -0.18
N GLN A 83 10.86 11.55 0.04
CA GLN A 83 11.72 10.38 -0.16
C GLN A 83 11.32 9.19 0.71
N VAL A 84 11.01 9.43 1.99
CA VAL A 84 10.56 8.37 2.90
C VAL A 84 9.23 7.78 2.44
N ILE A 85 8.25 8.61 2.09
CA ILE A 85 6.95 8.13 1.63
C ILE A 85 7.08 7.38 0.30
N ASP A 86 7.86 7.91 -0.64
CA ASP A 86 8.10 7.28 -1.94
C ASP A 86 8.77 5.91 -1.79
N GLN A 87 9.71 5.78 -0.86
CA GLN A 87 10.33 4.48 -0.53
C GLN A 87 9.32 3.50 0.07
N VAL A 88 8.46 3.95 0.98
CA VAL A 88 7.41 3.09 1.56
C VAL A 88 6.41 2.65 0.50
N ASN A 89 5.98 3.54 -0.39
CA ASN A 89 5.08 3.23 -1.48
C ASN A 89 5.71 2.24 -2.47
N LEU A 90 6.98 2.44 -2.83
CA LEU A 90 7.72 1.51 -3.68
C LEU A 90 7.81 0.11 -3.05
N GLU A 91 8.11 0.03 -1.76
CA GLU A 91 8.19 -1.25 -1.06
C GLU A 91 6.82 -1.94 -0.96
N MET A 92 5.76 -1.16 -0.74
CA MET A 92 4.38 -1.67 -0.75
C MET A 92 4.00 -2.19 -2.13
N GLU A 93 4.42 -1.54 -3.21
CA GLU A 93 4.17 -2.01 -4.58
C GLU A 93 4.97 -3.27 -4.93
N ASN A 94 6.24 -3.33 -4.50
CA ASN A 94 7.08 -4.51 -4.71
C ASN A 94 6.55 -5.75 -3.99
N ARG A 95 6.02 -5.60 -2.76
CA ARG A 95 5.49 -6.71 -1.95
C ARG A 95 4.06 -7.07 -2.30
N PHE A 96 3.23 -6.07 -2.56
CA PHE A 96 1.79 -6.19 -2.75
C PHE A 96 1.40 -5.52 -4.07
N SER A 97 1.98 -5.97 -5.17
CA SER A 97 1.61 -5.49 -6.49
C SER A 97 0.14 -5.75 -6.76
N GLU A 98 -0.46 -4.98 -7.69
CA GLU A 98 -1.85 -5.16 -8.10
C GLU A 98 -2.17 -6.63 -8.42
N SER A 99 -1.34 -7.28 -9.24
CA SER A 99 -1.47 -8.70 -9.59
C SER A 99 -1.40 -9.63 -8.38
N ASN A 100 -0.51 -9.37 -7.41
CA ASN A 100 -0.42 -10.19 -6.21
C ASN A 100 -1.65 -10.01 -5.32
N THR A 101 -2.14 -8.79 -5.16
CA THR A 101 -3.35 -8.52 -4.38
C THR A 101 -4.61 -9.07 -5.04
N ASP A 102 -4.69 -9.04 -6.36
CA ASP A 102 -5.79 -9.64 -7.13
C ASP A 102 -5.78 -11.16 -7.03
N LEU A 103 -4.60 -11.78 -7.15
CA LEU A 103 -4.42 -13.21 -6.93
C LEU A 103 -4.87 -13.62 -5.52
N LEU A 104 -4.46 -12.88 -4.48
CA LEU A 104 -4.91 -13.12 -3.10
C LEU A 104 -6.44 -12.96 -2.98
N ALA A 105 -7.02 -11.93 -3.61
CA ALA A 105 -8.47 -11.71 -3.60
C ALA A 105 -9.26 -12.81 -4.33
N CYS A 106 -8.64 -13.48 -5.31
CA CYS A 106 -9.19 -14.65 -5.99
C CYS A 106 -9.07 -15.91 -5.13
N LEU A 107 -7.91 -16.13 -4.49
CA LEU A 107 -7.70 -17.26 -3.57
C LEU A 107 -8.67 -17.24 -2.39
N ALA A 108 -9.14 -16.07 -1.97
CA ALA A 108 -10.17 -15.94 -0.94
C ALA A 108 -11.48 -16.68 -1.31
N CYS A 109 -11.77 -16.92 -2.60
CA CYS A 109 -12.93 -17.70 -3.03
C CYS A 109 -12.80 -19.20 -2.76
N LEU A 110 -11.57 -19.67 -2.54
CA LEU A 110 -11.25 -21.05 -2.19
C LEU A 110 -11.13 -21.26 -0.67
N ASP A 111 -11.44 -20.25 0.13
CA ASP A 111 -11.42 -20.35 1.59
C ASP A 111 -12.53 -21.32 2.05
N PRO A 112 -12.19 -22.49 2.63
CA PRO A 112 -13.19 -23.46 3.08
C PRO A 112 -13.97 -22.98 4.31
N LYS A 113 -13.54 -21.90 4.96
CA LYS A 113 -14.23 -21.30 6.10
C LYS A 113 -15.67 -20.95 5.72
N ASP A 114 -16.58 -21.17 6.67
CA ASP A 114 -18.00 -20.90 6.51
C ASP A 114 -18.62 -21.51 5.23
N LYS A 115 -18.13 -22.69 4.81
CA LYS A 115 -18.58 -23.45 3.62
C LYS A 115 -18.37 -22.68 2.32
N PHE A 116 -17.19 -22.08 2.13
CA PHE A 116 -16.88 -21.29 0.95
C PHE A 116 -17.81 -20.07 0.78
N SER A 117 -18.10 -19.38 1.89
CA SER A 117 -19.00 -18.22 1.87
C SER A 117 -18.54 -17.08 0.94
N ASN A 118 -17.25 -17.04 0.61
CA ASN A 118 -16.63 -16.06 -0.28
C ASN A 118 -16.53 -16.56 -1.73
N PHE A 119 -17.12 -17.71 -2.07
CA PHE A 119 -17.08 -18.27 -3.42
C PHE A 119 -17.61 -17.27 -4.45
N CYS A 120 -16.88 -17.13 -5.56
CA CYS A 120 -17.23 -16.23 -6.64
C CYS A 120 -16.71 -16.80 -7.96
N GLU A 121 -17.61 -17.21 -8.85
CA GLU A 121 -17.29 -17.77 -10.16
C GLU A 121 -16.36 -16.85 -10.96
N SER A 122 -16.67 -15.55 -11.02
CA SER A 122 -15.89 -14.60 -11.81
C SER A 122 -14.44 -14.48 -11.33
N LYS A 123 -14.21 -14.49 -10.02
CA LYS A 123 -12.86 -14.46 -9.45
C LYS A 123 -12.09 -15.76 -9.70
N LEU A 124 -12.77 -16.89 -9.70
CA LEU A 124 -12.14 -18.18 -9.99
C LEU A 124 -11.78 -18.31 -11.47
N PHE A 125 -12.59 -17.73 -12.35
CA PHE A 125 -12.24 -17.56 -13.76
C PHE A 125 -11.05 -16.63 -13.95
N SER A 126 -11.01 -15.48 -13.27
CA SER A 126 -9.84 -14.58 -13.28
C SER A 126 -8.57 -15.26 -12.77
N LEU A 127 -8.68 -16.18 -11.80
CA LEU A 127 -7.54 -16.98 -11.36
C LEU A 127 -7.01 -17.89 -12.48
N ALA A 128 -7.89 -18.52 -13.26
CA ALA A 128 -7.48 -19.33 -14.42
C ALA A 128 -6.85 -18.47 -15.53
N GLU A 129 -7.32 -17.24 -15.73
CA GLU A 129 -6.71 -16.28 -16.67
C GLU A 129 -5.29 -15.87 -16.24
N LEU A 130 -5.05 -15.68 -14.94
CA LEU A 130 -3.71 -15.40 -14.39
C LEU A 130 -2.71 -16.53 -14.68
N TYR A 131 -3.18 -17.77 -14.79
CA TYR A 131 -2.40 -18.96 -15.15
C TYR A 131 -2.73 -19.47 -16.56
N SER A 132 -2.96 -18.56 -17.52
CA SER A 132 -3.36 -18.92 -18.89
C SER A 132 -2.39 -19.86 -19.63
N SER A 133 -1.12 -19.97 -19.20
CA SER A 133 -0.18 -20.97 -19.72
C SER A 133 -0.49 -22.40 -19.31
N ASP A 134 -1.20 -22.57 -18.20
CA ASP A 134 -1.47 -23.86 -17.57
C ASP A 134 -2.81 -24.43 -18.02
N PHE A 135 -3.61 -23.66 -18.77
CA PHE A 135 -4.89 -24.06 -19.32
C PHE A 135 -4.92 -23.90 -20.84
N SER A 136 -5.36 -24.93 -21.54
CA SER A 136 -5.76 -24.82 -22.94
C SER A 136 -7.07 -24.03 -23.08
N ALA A 137 -7.34 -23.51 -24.27
CA ALA A 137 -8.60 -22.81 -24.56
C ALA A 137 -9.85 -23.71 -24.33
N VAL A 138 -9.69 -25.03 -24.49
CA VAL A 138 -10.76 -26.01 -24.23
C VAL A 138 -10.98 -26.14 -22.72
N GLU A 139 -9.93 -26.29 -21.92
CA GLU A 139 -10.03 -26.40 -20.46
C GLU A 139 -10.60 -25.14 -19.81
N GLN A 140 -10.30 -23.94 -20.35
CA GLN A 140 -10.92 -22.69 -19.88
C GLN A 140 -12.42 -22.63 -20.19
N MET A 141 -12.83 -23.13 -21.35
CA MET A 141 -14.24 -23.20 -21.74
C MET A 141 -15.01 -24.20 -20.87
N GLU A 142 -14.43 -25.39 -20.66
CA GLU A 142 -14.99 -26.40 -19.77
C GLU A 142 -15.08 -25.91 -18.32
N LEU A 143 -14.05 -25.23 -17.82
CA LEU A 143 -14.07 -24.66 -16.47
C LEU A 143 -15.22 -23.66 -16.31
N LYS A 144 -15.44 -22.80 -17.30
CA LYS A 144 -16.55 -21.84 -17.28
C LYS A 144 -17.91 -22.52 -17.28
N GLU A 145 -18.10 -23.55 -18.11
CA GLU A 145 -19.33 -24.34 -18.14
C GLU A 145 -19.56 -25.07 -16.81
N GLN A 146 -18.52 -25.67 -16.23
CA GLN A 146 -18.62 -26.38 -14.96
C GLN A 146 -18.98 -25.44 -13.82
N LEU A 147 -18.39 -24.25 -13.73
CA LEU A 147 -18.70 -23.32 -12.65
C LEU A 147 -20.15 -22.84 -12.67
N GLN A 148 -20.77 -22.75 -13.85
CA GLN A 148 -22.19 -22.39 -13.99
C GLN A 148 -23.14 -23.50 -13.55
N VAL A 149 -22.69 -24.75 -13.54
CA VAL A 149 -23.52 -25.93 -13.20
C VAL A 149 -23.54 -26.21 -11.70
N TRP A 150 -22.57 -25.69 -10.94
CA TRP A 150 -22.38 -25.99 -9.51
C TRP A 150 -23.06 -25.00 -8.55
N ILE A 151 -23.91 -24.09 -9.06
CA ILE A 151 -24.79 -23.19 -8.29
C ILE A 151 -26.23 -23.69 -8.37
#